data_AF-A0A7S1UG87-F1
#
_entry.id   AF-A0A7S1UG87-F1
#
_cell.length_a   1.000
_cell.length_b   1.000
_cell.length_c   1.000
_cell.angle_alpha   90.00
_cell.angle_beta   90.00
_cell.angle_gamma   90.00
#
_symmetry.space_group_name_H-M   'P 1'
#
loop_
_entity.id
_entity.type
_entity.pdbx_description
1 polymer ?
#
loop_
_entity_poly.entity_id
_entity_poly.type
_entity_poly.pdbx_seq_one_letter_code
_entity_poly.pdbx_strand_id
1 'polypeptide(L)'
;DQRKRGGAFTPHLTVAHYGDAEEARAAREALNAEWTPLALTIDEVYLISRAGPDAQFQCGYALPLSGGAPRCVDAPFAGMPPVEEPWMRDARKALQERRKRGRRKRGRRGRRRRSDPTPTPNPNPNPNPNPNPN
;
A
#
# COMPACT_ATOMS: atom_id res chain seq x y z
N ASP A 1 -3.04 0.12 2.11
CA ASP A 1 -2.76 0.42 3.51
C ASP A 1 -1.43 -0.22 3.87
N GLN A 2 -0.39 0.59 4.08
CA GLN A 2 0.96 0.12 4.42
C GLN A 2 1.16 -0.01 5.95
N ARG A 3 0.19 0.43 6.78
CA ARG A 3 0.32 0.61 8.24
C ARG A 3 0.38 -0.69 9.07
N LYS A 4 0.68 -1.86 8.48
CA LYS A 4 0.53 -3.19 9.13
C LYS A 4 1.64 -4.20 8.88
N ARG A 5 2.87 -3.76 8.60
CA ARG A 5 4.09 -4.60 8.72
C ARG A 5 5.23 -3.76 9.27
N GLY A 6 5.91 -4.24 10.32
CA GLY A 6 7.09 -3.60 10.92
C GLY A 6 8.36 -3.85 10.09
N GLY A 7 8.31 -3.50 8.80
CA GLY A 7 9.49 -3.53 7.92
C GLY A 7 10.19 -2.17 7.91
N ALA A 8 11.45 -2.15 7.48
CA ALA A 8 12.17 -0.91 7.22
C ALA A 8 11.49 -0.06 6.13
N PHE A 9 11.67 1.25 6.18
CA PHE A 9 11.24 2.14 5.12
C PHE A 9 12.09 1.90 3.85
N THR A 10 11.43 1.64 2.73
CA THR A 10 12.07 1.55 1.41
C THR A 10 11.69 2.79 0.60
N PRO A 11 12.61 3.73 0.32
CA PRO A 11 12.32 4.83 -0.59
C PRO A 11 12.06 4.29 -2.00
N HIS A 12 10.95 4.69 -2.60
CA HIS A 12 10.55 4.28 -3.94
C HIS A 12 9.68 5.34 -4.61
N LEU A 13 9.88 5.56 -5.91
CA LEU A 13 9.00 6.39 -6.73
C LEU A 13 8.05 5.48 -7.51
N THR A 14 6.76 5.84 -7.52
CA THR A 14 5.77 5.15 -8.37
C THR A 14 5.72 5.84 -9.72
N VAL A 15 6.30 5.22 -10.75
CA VAL A 15 6.30 5.77 -12.12
C VAL A 15 4.95 5.56 -12.82
N ALA A 16 4.32 4.39 -12.62
CA ALA A 16 3.08 4.02 -13.31
C ALA A 16 2.21 3.04 -12.51
N HIS A 17 0.97 2.84 -12.97
CA HIS A 17 0.04 1.84 -12.47
C HIS A 17 -0.54 1.03 -13.63
N TYR A 18 -0.22 -0.26 -13.67
CA TYR A 18 -0.64 -1.16 -14.74
C TYR A 18 -1.98 -1.83 -14.45
N GLY A 19 -2.64 -2.26 -15.52
CA GLY A 19 -3.78 -3.14 -15.46
C GLY A 19 -3.40 -4.48 -14.83
N ASP A 20 -2.41 -5.20 -15.32
CA ASP A 20 -2.03 -6.50 -14.73
C ASP A 20 -0.52 -6.77 -14.61
N ALA A 21 -0.18 -8.04 -14.30
CA ALA A 21 1.17 -8.46 -14.01
C ALA A 21 2.03 -8.67 -15.27
N GLU A 22 1.44 -9.02 -16.42
CA GLU A 22 2.21 -9.13 -17.66
C GLU A 22 2.45 -7.75 -18.27
N GLU A 23 1.46 -6.85 -18.23
CA GLU A 23 1.67 -5.43 -18.58
C GLU A 23 2.78 -4.81 -17.73
N ALA A 24 2.72 -4.99 -16.40
CA ALA A 24 3.75 -4.48 -15.48
C ALA A 24 5.13 -5.11 -15.71
N ARG A 25 5.17 -6.39 -16.12
CA ARG A 25 6.40 -7.12 -16.40
C ARG A 25 7.05 -6.64 -17.69
N ALA A 26 6.28 -6.54 -18.78
CA ALA A 26 6.74 -6.05 -20.07
C ALA A 26 7.21 -4.59 -19.99
N ALA A 27 6.45 -3.71 -19.32
CA ALA A 27 6.83 -2.32 -19.15
C ALA A 27 8.09 -2.14 -18.28
N ARG A 28 8.29 -2.99 -17.25
CA ARG A 28 9.55 -3.05 -16.49
C ARG A 28 10.72 -3.52 -17.34
N GLU A 29 10.52 -4.53 -18.18
CA GLU A 29 11.57 -5.07 -19.06
C GLU A 29 11.99 -4.05 -20.12
N ALA A 30 11.05 -3.29 -20.70
CA ALA A 30 11.35 -2.15 -21.57
C ALA A 30 12.06 -1.01 -20.81
N LEU A 31 11.53 -0.55 -19.68
CA LEU A 31 12.13 0.54 -18.89
C LEU A 31 13.57 0.22 -18.47
N ASN A 32 13.83 -1.01 -18.02
CA ASN A 32 15.16 -1.45 -17.59
C ASN A 32 16.20 -1.49 -18.73
N ALA A 33 15.79 -1.59 -19.99
CA ALA A 33 16.71 -1.62 -21.12
C ALA A 33 17.34 -0.24 -21.41
N GLU A 34 16.63 0.83 -21.05
CA GLU A 34 17.03 2.23 -21.29
C GLU A 34 17.33 3.00 -19.98
N TRP A 35 17.20 2.33 -18.82
CA TRP A 35 17.28 3.00 -17.52
C TRP A 35 18.68 3.50 -17.16
N THR A 36 18.84 4.82 -17.09
CA THR A 36 20.04 5.47 -16.55
C THR A 36 19.84 5.77 -15.06
N PRO A 37 20.79 5.43 -14.16
CA PRO A 37 20.70 5.77 -12.74
C PRO A 37 20.58 7.28 -12.50
N LEU A 38 19.53 7.69 -11.80
CA LEU A 38 19.30 9.09 -11.42
C LEU A 38 19.86 9.37 -10.02
N ALA A 39 20.75 10.36 -9.92
CA ALA A 39 21.11 11.03 -8.67
C ALA A 39 20.41 12.40 -8.61
N LEU A 40 19.93 12.78 -7.43
CA LEU A 40 19.23 14.05 -7.20
C LEU A 40 19.44 14.53 -5.77
N THR A 41 19.47 15.84 -5.58
CA THR A 41 19.44 16.50 -4.26
C THR A 41 17.99 16.78 -3.86
N ILE A 42 17.67 16.70 -2.57
CA ILE A 42 16.38 17.15 -2.01
C ILE A 42 16.67 18.28 -1.03
N ASP A 43 16.22 19.49 -1.35
CA ASP A 43 16.44 20.68 -0.52
C ASP A 43 15.30 20.93 0.47
N GLU A 44 14.07 20.51 0.14
CA GLU A 44 12.88 20.65 0.98
C GLU A 44 11.89 19.49 0.80
N VAL A 45 11.06 19.25 1.81
CA VAL A 45 9.95 18.27 1.78
C VAL A 45 8.61 18.96 1.98
N TYR A 46 7.57 18.46 1.32
CA TYR A 46 6.24 19.11 1.31
C TYR A 46 5.24 18.38 2.20
N LEU A 47 4.52 19.14 3.04
CA LEU A 47 3.32 18.66 3.71
C LEU A 47 2.14 18.78 2.73
N ILE A 48 1.69 17.63 2.22
CA ILE A 48 0.64 17.55 1.21
C ILE A 48 -0.66 16.95 1.77
N SER A 49 -1.79 17.46 1.29
CA SER A 49 -3.14 16.99 1.63
C SER A 49 -3.97 16.75 0.37
N ARG A 50 -5.15 16.13 0.51
CA ARG A 50 -6.22 16.11 -0.51
C ARG A 50 -7.56 15.73 0.12
N ALA A 51 -8.65 16.31 -0.39
CA ALA A 51 -10.00 16.09 0.13
C ALA A 51 -10.56 14.65 -0.09
N GLY A 52 -9.95 13.87 -1.00
CA GLY A 52 -10.41 12.50 -1.29
C GLY A 52 -9.45 11.69 -2.15
N PRO A 53 -9.75 10.40 -2.40
CA PRO A 53 -8.94 9.52 -3.25
C PRO A 53 -8.95 9.96 -4.73
N ASP A 54 -10.00 10.68 -5.10
CA ASP A 54 -10.39 11.09 -6.44
C ASP A 54 -10.32 12.64 -6.59
N ALA A 55 -9.46 13.30 -5.78
CA ALA A 55 -9.17 14.75 -5.79
C ALA A 55 -7.65 15.01 -5.94
N GLN A 56 -7.29 16.17 -6.50
CA GLN A 56 -5.89 16.61 -6.62
C GLN A 56 -5.26 16.89 -5.25
N PHE A 57 -3.92 16.91 -5.21
CA PHE A 57 -3.16 17.26 -4.02
C PHE A 57 -3.09 18.78 -3.80
N GLN A 58 -2.85 19.20 -2.56
CA GLN A 58 -2.53 20.57 -2.20
C GLN A 58 -1.29 20.58 -1.31
N CYS A 59 -0.35 21.48 -1.60
CA CYS A 59 0.82 21.74 -0.80
C CYS A 59 0.46 22.79 0.26
N GLY A 60 0.38 22.40 1.52
CA GLY A 60 0.16 23.35 2.61
C GLY A 60 1.45 24.06 3.02
N TYR A 61 2.52 23.27 3.22
CA TYR A 61 3.82 23.78 3.65
C TYR A 61 4.98 23.12 2.90
N ALA A 62 6.06 23.88 2.71
CA ALA A 62 7.37 23.39 2.32
C ALA A 62 8.33 23.51 3.53
N LEU A 63 9.11 22.45 3.79
CA LEU A 63 9.99 22.34 4.96
C LEU A 63 11.44 22.15 4.47
N PRO A 64 12.30 23.18 4.56
CA PRO A 64 13.70 23.09 4.14
C PRO A 64 14.50 22.09 4.98
N LEU A 65 15.22 21.17 4.34
CA LEU A 65 16.12 20.22 5.01
C LEU A 65 17.42 20.90 5.49
N SER A 66 17.72 22.10 5.00
CA SER A 66 18.82 22.95 5.43
C SER A 66 18.64 23.63 6.81
N GLY A 67 17.55 23.32 7.53
CA GLY A 67 17.27 23.88 8.86
C GLY A 67 16.54 25.23 8.86
N GLY A 68 16.04 25.67 7.70
CA GLY A 68 15.18 26.86 7.59
C GLY A 68 13.78 26.67 8.18
N ALA A 69 13.09 27.78 8.46
CA ALA A 69 11.71 27.75 8.93
C ALA A 69 10.75 27.20 7.85
N PRO A 70 9.69 26.44 8.21
CA PRO A 70 8.67 26.03 7.27
C PRO A 70 7.99 27.21 6.58
N ARG A 71 7.84 27.14 5.26
CA ARG A 71 7.14 28.13 4.44
C ARG A 71 5.72 27.65 4.17
N CYS A 72 4.72 28.49 4.40
CA CYS A 72 3.37 28.23 3.92
C CYS A 72 3.35 28.37 2.37
N VAL A 73 2.55 27.53 1.73
CA VAL A 73 2.44 27.41 0.26
C VAL A 73 0.98 27.52 -0.18
N ASP A 74 0.06 26.82 0.54
CA ASP A 74 -1.40 26.76 0.32
C ASP A 74 -1.86 26.76 -1.16
N ALA A 75 -1.14 26.00 -2.00
CA ALA A 75 -1.34 25.97 -3.45
C ALA A 75 -1.29 24.53 -4.01
N PRO A 76 -1.84 24.26 -5.21
CA PRO A 76 -1.55 23.05 -5.97
C PRO A 76 -0.05 22.94 -6.31
N PHE A 77 0.45 21.72 -6.54
CA PHE A 77 1.77 21.53 -7.14
C PHE A 77 1.86 22.22 -8.52
N ALA A 78 3.01 22.85 -8.79
CA ALA A 78 3.32 23.41 -10.10
C ALA A 78 3.25 22.31 -11.18
N GLY A 79 2.62 22.61 -12.32
CA GLY A 79 2.41 21.66 -13.42
C GLY A 79 1.32 20.61 -13.20
N MET A 80 0.66 20.55 -12.03
CA MET A 80 -0.48 19.65 -11.82
C MET A 80 -1.74 20.20 -12.51
N PRO A 81 -2.45 19.40 -13.33
CA PRO A 81 -3.63 19.89 -14.05
C PRO A 81 -4.78 20.20 -13.07
N PRO A 82 -5.54 21.30 -13.30
CA PRO A 82 -6.57 21.77 -12.37
C PRO A 82 -7.76 20.80 -12.23
N VAL A 83 -7.96 19.92 -13.21
CA VAL A 83 -8.98 18.88 -13.24
C VAL A 83 -8.32 17.56 -13.60
N GLU A 84 -8.81 16.46 -13.04
CA GLU A 84 -8.40 15.13 -13.51
C GLU A 84 -8.98 14.84 -14.90
N GLU A 85 -8.10 14.49 -15.84
CA GLU A 85 -8.46 14.07 -17.21
C GLU A 85 -9.48 12.90 -17.23
N PRO A 86 -10.48 12.91 -18.12
CA PRO A 86 -11.52 11.87 -18.16
C PRO A 86 -10.97 10.44 -18.26
N TRP A 87 -9.91 10.24 -19.05
CA TRP A 87 -9.31 8.92 -19.25
C TRP A 87 -8.64 8.36 -17.97
N MET A 88 -8.05 9.22 -17.13
CA MET A 88 -7.48 8.82 -15.83
C MET A 88 -8.58 8.36 -14.88
N ARG A 89 -9.69 9.12 -14.86
CA ARG A 89 -10.88 8.84 -14.05
C ARG A 89 -11.53 7.51 -14.43
N ASP A 90 -11.69 7.25 -15.72
CA ASP A 90 -12.27 5.99 -16.20
C ASP A 90 -11.34 4.79 -16.02
N ALA A 91 -10.02 4.95 -16.22
CA ALA A 91 -9.03 3.93 -15.86
C ALA A 91 -9.07 3.59 -14.36
N ARG A 92 -9.15 4.59 -13.47
CA ARG A 92 -9.34 4.37 -12.02
C ARG A 92 -10.65 3.65 -11.72
N LYS A 93 -11.75 4.05 -12.35
CA LYS A 93 -13.08 3.45 -12.19
C LYS A 93 -13.09 1.97 -12.61
N ALA A 94 -12.47 1.64 -13.74
CA ALA A 94 -12.29 0.26 -14.21
C ALA A 94 -11.46 -0.58 -13.21
N LEU A 95 -10.34 -0.02 -12.70
CA LEU A 95 -9.49 -0.67 -11.69
C LEU A 95 -10.25 -0.91 -10.36
N GLN A 96 -11.06 0.06 -9.92
CA GLN A 96 -11.92 -0.10 -8.74
C GLN A 96 -12.96 -1.23 -8.94
N GLU A 97 -13.67 -1.24 -10.07
CA GLU A 97 -14.66 -2.29 -10.35
C GLU A 97 -14.04 -3.68 -10.46
N ARG A 98 -12.87 -3.81 -11.08
CA ARG A 98 -12.16 -5.09 -11.14
C ARG A 98 -11.75 -5.58 -9.74
N ARG A 99 -11.31 -4.67 -8.86
CA ARG A 99 -11.04 -4.97 -7.43
C ARG A 99 -12.31 -5.41 -6.67
N LYS A 100 -13.46 -4.77 -6.92
CA LYS A 100 -14.76 -5.18 -6.33
C LYS A 100 -15.20 -6.57 -6.81
N ARG A 101 -15.10 -6.84 -8.12
CA ARG A 101 -15.41 -8.16 -8.73
C ARG A 101 -14.54 -9.28 -8.14
N GLY A 102 -13.24 -9.05 -7.99
CA GLY A 102 -12.31 -10.03 -7.37
C GLY A 102 -12.68 -10.41 -5.93
N ARG A 103 -13.11 -9.45 -5.10
CA ARG A 103 -13.55 -9.71 -3.72
C ARG A 103 -14.80 -10.60 -3.66
N ARG A 104 -15.79 -10.39 -4.55
CA ARG A 104 -17.06 -11.15 -4.56
C ARG A 104 -16.85 -12.66 -4.74
N LYS A 105 -15.85 -13.12 -5.51
CA LYS A 105 -15.56 -14.56 -5.69
C LYS A 105 -15.08 -15.27 -4.42
N ARG A 106 -14.35 -14.61 -3.51
CA ARG A 106 -13.81 -15.26 -2.30
C ARG A 106 -14.86 -15.48 -1.19
N GLY A 107 -15.94 -14.70 -1.16
CA GLY A 107 -16.95 -14.75 -0.07
C GLY A 107 -17.80 -16.03 -0.01
N ARG A 108 -17.87 -16.84 -1.08
CA ARG A 108 -18.79 -18.00 -1.15
C ARG A 108 -18.26 -19.33 -0.59
N ARG A 109 -16.96 -19.46 -0.27
CA ARG A 109 -16.36 -20.74 0.18
C ARG A 109 -16.36 -20.97 1.71
N GLY A 110 -16.82 -20.01 2.52
CA GLY A 110 -16.66 -20.03 3.98
C GLY A 110 -17.85 -20.49 4.83
N ARG A 111 -18.97 -20.98 4.27
CA ARG A 111 -20.23 -21.21 5.03
C ARG A 111 -20.78 -22.65 4.98
N ARG A 112 -19.93 -23.67 4.94
CA ARG A 112 -20.33 -25.09 5.16
C ARG A 112 -19.23 -25.90 5.89
N ARG A 113 -19.27 -25.86 7.23
CA ARG A 113 -18.93 -26.94 8.20
C ARG A 113 -19.05 -26.37 9.62
N ARG A 114 -20.29 -26.27 10.11
CA ARG A 114 -20.60 -26.47 11.53
C ARG A 114 -21.05 -27.92 11.65
N SER A 115 -20.33 -28.69 12.46
CA SER A 115 -20.57 -30.10 12.76
C SER A 115 -19.62 -30.42 13.89
N ASP A 116 -20.01 -30.03 15.11
CA ASP A 116 -19.17 -30.07 16.29
C ASP A 116 -18.86 -31.53 16.69
N PRO A 117 -17.59 -31.91 16.90
CA PRO A 117 -17.25 -33.15 17.59
C PRO A 117 -17.45 -32.94 19.10
N THR A 118 -18.19 -33.83 19.73
CA THR A 118 -18.47 -33.83 21.17
C THR A 118 -17.17 -33.80 22.00
N PRO A 119 -17.08 -33.02 23.09
CA PRO A 119 -15.92 -33.06 23.98
C PRO A 119 -15.88 -34.39 24.74
N THR A 120 -14.98 -35.29 24.35
CA THR A 120 -14.65 -36.48 25.15
C THR A 120 -13.87 -36.06 26.41
N PRO A 121 -14.31 -36.45 27.62
CA PRO A 121 -13.51 -36.21 28.82
C PRO A 121 -12.23 -37.05 28.74
N ASN A 122 -11.08 -36.45 29.06
CA ASN A 122 -9.79 -37.12 29.06
C ASN A 122 -9.38 -37.50 30.49
N PRO A 123 -9.48 -38.77 30.90
CA PRO A 123 -9.10 -39.21 32.24
C PRO A 123 -7.58 -39.40 32.32
N ASN A 124 -6.85 -38.36 32.71
CA ASN A 124 -5.45 -38.52 33.12
C ASN A 124 -5.40 -39.16 34.52
N PRO A 125 -4.85 -40.39 34.62
CA PRO A 125 -3.80 -40.56 35.62
C PRO A 125 -2.68 -41.50 35.15
N ASN A 126 -1.43 -41.00 35.14
CA ASN A 126 -0.38 -41.67 35.89
C ASN A 126 0.76 -40.69 36.26
N PRO A 127 1.54 -40.98 37.32
CA PRO A 127 2.52 -40.04 37.86
C PRO A 127 3.86 -40.11 37.12
N ASN A 128 4.67 -39.06 37.26
CA ASN A 128 6.10 -39.11 36.98
C ASN A 128 6.90 -38.93 38.29
N PRO A 129 7.27 -40.02 39.00
CA PRO A 129 8.13 -39.95 40.16
C PRO A 129 9.60 -40.13 39.77
N ASN A 130 10.36 -39.03 39.71
CA ASN A 130 11.76 -39.11 40.10
C ASN A 130 12.27 -37.75 40.63
N PRO A 131 12.95 -37.69 41.79
CA PRO A 131 13.45 -36.45 42.38
C PRO A 131 14.96 -36.25 42.11
N ASN A 132 15.57 -35.36 42.91
CA ASN A 132 17.01 -35.29 43.21
C ASN A 132 17.91 -34.53 42.20
N PRO A 133 19.08 -33.99 42.63
CA PRO A 133 19.11 -32.79 43.48
C PRO A 133 20.16 -31.74 43.03
N ASN A 134 20.23 -30.62 43.78
CA ASN A 134 21.33 -29.65 43.93
C ASN A 134 22.49 -29.69 42.92
#